data_AF-A0AAN0IR72-F1
#
_entry.id   AF-A0AAN0IR72-F1
#
_cell.length_a   1.000
_cell.length_b   1.000
_cell.length_c   1.000
_cell.angle_alpha   90.00
_cell.angle_beta   90.00
_cell.angle_gamma   90.00
#
_symmetry.space_group_name_H-M   'P 1'
#
loop_
_entity.id
_entity.type
_entity.pdbx_description
1 polymer ?
#
loop_
_entity_poly.entity_id
_entity_poly.type
_entity_poly.pdbx_seq_one_letter_code
_entity_poly.pdbx_strand_id
1 'polypeptide(L)'
;MAKQHPKDYPGLKARFFHSAATVGDSSLFVWAGEQAGLPKVHDSPEKRKFTNTIQHFTASSGQWFARETTGTPPLGVMGYSCAAINNHLYYFGGYCNHDNCFHNSITRLDTISLQWRELEPTDATRPVMRRGCGGMLSFEHDGVHYLLMIGGIGSKPAVQLQQNRYIETMHERSSGRWRTNEHSMYNLSLEKWDNVSVTGQCIPPADGFVLEKISNTRAILFGGIIQDDKTEAIASNDLYLLRIDLSLTTVCIKKPEAIDKWPVGRYNHAGTIIVAGLLCPLLVICGGMNNNNDKLDDCWMFDTTQCTWTTWTKVGHSFSKRWAHSLSVFTFSPRCFWIITVGGAFVSRREVTSDELVQYPYITVMKSLVFNKEQVIVQDIPVSNSRQYQSMYFQQLQLGRTHWLEYQKQKKEVQVWEGHQLTEYKTSLKEQELEIQAIKQQLRNEQDHSHQLTIKIEKKEAEHYLELQEKDQKYHHQLQEIKAEKELEIQRICFQLQERLESEKAAKDLEIQNCHHWLQEKEQEMQEYYHHFDQLKGKEAEIQRCHFQLEEQEREKAKTAQEIQNYHY
;
A
#
# COMPACT_ATOMS: atom_id res chain seq x y z
N MET A 1 -28.89 -43.16 -36.09
CA MET A 1 -28.96 -42.62 -37.45
C MET A 1 -28.16 -41.33 -37.52
N ALA A 2 -26.96 -41.39 -38.10
CA ALA A 2 -26.09 -40.24 -38.29
C ALA A 2 -26.74 -39.28 -39.31
N LYS A 3 -27.20 -38.12 -38.87
CA LYS A 3 -27.64 -37.06 -39.79
C LYS A 3 -26.39 -36.56 -40.51
N GLN A 4 -26.38 -36.75 -41.84
CA GLN A 4 -25.37 -36.22 -42.75
C GLN A 4 -25.10 -34.74 -42.45
N HIS A 5 -23.81 -34.38 -42.42
CA HIS A 5 -23.37 -32.98 -42.48
C HIS A 5 -24.07 -32.28 -43.64
N PRO A 6 -24.72 -31.12 -43.46
CA PRO A 6 -25.13 -30.28 -44.58
C PRO A 6 -23.86 -29.96 -45.37
N LYS A 7 -23.83 -30.31 -46.66
CA LYS A 7 -22.66 -30.19 -47.55
C LYS A 7 -22.11 -28.76 -47.69
N ASP A 8 -22.84 -27.74 -47.21
CA ASP A 8 -22.55 -26.32 -47.45
C ASP A 8 -22.38 -25.46 -46.17
N TYR A 9 -22.13 -26.05 -44.99
CA TYR A 9 -21.86 -25.26 -43.78
C TYR A 9 -20.36 -25.21 -43.44
N PRO A 10 -19.70 -24.03 -43.46
CA PRO A 10 -18.32 -23.86 -43.01
C PRO A 10 -18.26 -23.77 -41.48
N GLY A 11 -18.93 -24.69 -40.80
CA GLY A 11 -19.06 -24.68 -39.35
C GLY A 11 -17.73 -24.71 -38.63
N LEU A 12 -17.71 -24.13 -37.45
CA LEU A 12 -16.56 -24.22 -36.55
C LEU A 12 -16.17 -25.69 -36.38
N LYS A 13 -14.92 -26.01 -36.73
CA LYS A 13 -14.36 -27.35 -36.51
C LYS A 13 -14.12 -27.58 -35.02
N ALA A 14 -14.36 -28.81 -34.57
CA ALA A 14 -14.13 -29.25 -33.21
C ALA A 14 -12.69 -28.93 -32.76
N ARG A 15 -12.55 -28.31 -31.58
CA ARG A 15 -11.27 -27.82 -31.05
C ARG A 15 -11.32 -27.60 -29.55
N PHE A 16 -10.16 -27.57 -28.89
CA PHE A 16 -10.01 -27.24 -27.45
C PHE A 16 -8.71 -26.46 -27.22
N PHE A 17 -8.54 -25.89 -26.01
CA PHE A 17 -7.43 -24.97 -25.67
C PHE A 17 -7.32 -23.76 -26.61
N HIS A 18 -8.45 -23.31 -27.14
CA HIS A 18 -8.57 -22.01 -27.82
C HIS A 18 -9.15 -20.98 -26.85
N SER A 19 -9.16 -19.71 -27.26
CA SER A 19 -9.96 -18.66 -26.64
C SER A 19 -11.05 -18.21 -27.61
N ALA A 20 -12.22 -17.89 -27.07
CA ALA A 20 -13.32 -17.26 -27.77
C ALA A 20 -13.54 -15.86 -27.17
N ALA A 21 -13.14 -14.83 -27.91
CA ALA A 21 -13.14 -13.46 -27.43
C ALA A 21 -14.19 -12.62 -28.15
N THR A 22 -15.00 -11.88 -27.39
CA THR A 22 -15.99 -10.96 -27.94
C THR A 22 -15.35 -9.61 -28.25
N VAL A 23 -15.73 -9.03 -29.38
CA VAL A 23 -15.30 -7.71 -29.83
C VAL A 23 -16.55 -6.89 -30.19
N GLY A 24 -16.67 -5.73 -29.54
CA GLY A 24 -17.91 -4.97 -29.51
C GLY A 24 -19.07 -5.79 -28.94
N ASP A 25 -20.30 -5.46 -29.34
CA ASP A 25 -21.51 -6.03 -28.73
C ASP A 25 -22.04 -7.30 -29.43
N SER A 26 -21.47 -7.69 -30.57
CA SER A 26 -22.11 -8.68 -31.46
C SER A 26 -21.18 -9.62 -32.22
N SER A 27 -19.85 -9.48 -32.10
CA SER A 27 -18.90 -10.35 -32.80
C SER A 27 -18.10 -11.18 -31.81
N LEU A 28 -17.94 -12.46 -32.13
CA LEU A 28 -17.11 -13.41 -31.40
C LEU A 28 -16.07 -13.99 -32.35
N PHE A 29 -14.82 -14.02 -31.90
CA PHE A 29 -13.70 -14.52 -32.67
C PHE A 29 -13.05 -15.72 -31.97
N VAL A 30 -12.73 -16.75 -32.75
CA VAL A 30 -12.05 -17.96 -32.29
C VAL A 30 -10.90 -18.26 -33.23
N TRP A 31 -9.70 -18.38 -32.68
CA TRP A 31 -8.49 -18.67 -33.44
C TRP A 31 -7.81 -19.95 -32.92
N ALA A 32 -7.18 -20.71 -33.82
CA ALA A 32 -6.41 -21.91 -33.49
C ALA A 32 -7.12 -22.88 -32.49
N GLY A 33 -6.39 -23.43 -31.52
CA GLY A 33 -6.77 -24.57 -30.71
C GLY A 33 -6.40 -25.91 -31.35
N GLU A 34 -6.19 -26.94 -30.52
CA GLU A 34 -5.93 -28.30 -31.02
C GLU A 34 -7.17 -28.81 -31.73
N GLN A 35 -6.98 -29.32 -32.95
CA GLN A 35 -8.04 -29.78 -33.82
C GLN A 35 -7.51 -30.86 -34.77
N ALA A 36 -8.41 -31.70 -35.27
CA ALA A 36 -8.05 -32.80 -36.16
C ALA A 36 -7.26 -32.30 -37.39
N GLY A 37 -6.10 -32.92 -37.61
CA GLY A 37 -5.22 -32.63 -38.74
C GLY A 37 -4.22 -31.50 -38.51
N LEU A 38 -4.21 -30.83 -37.35
CA LEU A 38 -3.20 -29.82 -37.02
C LEU A 38 -1.81 -30.49 -36.92
N PRO A 39 -0.81 -30.09 -37.74
CA PRO A 39 0.52 -30.70 -37.69
C PRO A 39 1.23 -30.45 -36.36
N LYS A 40 1.83 -31.51 -35.79
CA LYS A 40 2.63 -31.48 -34.55
C LYS A 40 4.09 -31.09 -34.83
N VAL A 41 4.30 -29.98 -35.52
CA VAL A 41 5.63 -29.42 -35.85
C VAL A 41 5.70 -27.95 -35.45
N HIS A 42 6.91 -27.40 -35.29
CA HIS A 42 7.09 -26.01 -34.87
C HIS A 42 6.37 -25.02 -35.80
N ASP A 43 6.70 -25.04 -37.08
CA ASP A 43 6.05 -24.27 -38.13
C ASP A 43 6.15 -25.00 -39.48
N SER A 44 5.10 -24.92 -40.29
CA SER A 44 5.12 -25.44 -41.66
C SER A 44 4.00 -24.80 -42.49
N PRO A 45 4.11 -24.79 -43.83
CA PRO A 45 3.02 -24.34 -44.71
C PRO A 45 1.69 -25.04 -44.41
N GLU A 46 1.71 -26.33 -44.08
CA GLU A 46 0.51 -27.12 -43.73
C GLU A 46 -0.10 -26.63 -42.42
N LYS A 47 0.72 -26.33 -41.41
CA LYS A 47 0.25 -25.78 -40.13
C LYS A 47 -0.33 -24.38 -40.31
N ARG A 48 0.30 -23.55 -41.16
CA ARG A 48 -0.17 -22.21 -41.49
C ARG A 48 -1.55 -22.20 -42.17
N LYS A 49 -1.95 -23.26 -42.87
CA LYS A 49 -3.34 -23.40 -43.38
C LYS A 49 -4.39 -23.43 -42.26
N PHE A 50 -4.02 -23.80 -41.03
CA PHE A 50 -4.93 -23.78 -39.88
C PHE A 50 -4.87 -22.46 -39.10
N THR A 51 -3.71 -21.80 -39.07
CA THR A 51 -3.49 -20.59 -38.27
C THR A 51 -3.73 -19.30 -39.05
N ASN A 52 -3.74 -19.33 -40.38
CA ASN A 52 -4.11 -18.19 -41.22
C ASN A 52 -5.62 -17.99 -41.35
N THR A 53 -6.45 -18.85 -40.75
CA THR A 53 -7.90 -18.68 -40.74
C THR A 53 -8.39 -18.36 -39.32
N ILE A 54 -9.22 -17.33 -39.18
CA ILE A 54 -9.98 -17.04 -37.96
C ILE A 54 -11.45 -17.38 -38.14
N GLN A 55 -12.08 -17.87 -37.08
CA GLN A 55 -13.50 -18.17 -37.05
C GLN A 55 -14.22 -16.98 -36.44
N HIS A 56 -15.20 -16.44 -37.16
CA HIS A 56 -15.97 -15.27 -36.77
C HIS A 56 -17.45 -15.65 -36.65
N PHE A 57 -18.03 -15.42 -35.49
CA PHE A 57 -19.45 -15.58 -35.23
C PHE A 57 -20.11 -14.22 -35.03
N THR A 58 -21.28 -14.01 -35.63
CA THR A 58 -22.05 -12.77 -35.43
C THR A 58 -23.39 -13.08 -34.76
N ALA A 59 -23.68 -12.40 -33.64
CA ALA A 59 -24.93 -12.57 -32.90
C ALA A 59 -26.18 -12.11 -33.67
N SER A 60 -26.04 -11.26 -34.69
CA SER A 60 -27.18 -10.82 -35.51
C SER A 60 -27.66 -11.89 -36.50
N SER A 61 -26.76 -12.75 -36.99
CA SER A 61 -27.06 -13.81 -37.95
C SER A 61 -27.07 -15.21 -37.34
N GLY A 62 -26.39 -15.40 -36.21
CA GLY A 62 -26.21 -16.71 -35.58
C GLY A 62 -25.28 -17.63 -36.35
N GLN A 63 -24.46 -17.09 -37.26
CA GLN A 63 -23.65 -17.87 -38.19
C GLN A 63 -22.16 -17.74 -37.91
N TRP A 64 -21.44 -18.84 -38.15
CA TRP A 64 -19.97 -18.90 -38.19
C TRP A 64 -19.48 -18.67 -39.62
N PHE A 65 -18.40 -17.90 -39.72
CA PHE A 65 -17.66 -17.64 -40.94
C PHE A 65 -16.19 -17.96 -40.71
N ALA A 66 -15.60 -18.77 -41.57
CA ALA A 66 -14.15 -18.88 -41.68
C ALA A 66 -13.66 -17.69 -42.51
N ARG A 67 -12.72 -16.91 -41.96
CA ARG A 67 -12.12 -15.78 -42.67
C ARG A 67 -10.61 -15.94 -42.69
N GLU A 68 -10.04 -15.79 -43.87
CA GLU A 68 -8.59 -15.74 -44.03
C GLU A 68 -8.05 -14.45 -43.40
N THR A 69 -6.88 -14.59 -42.80
CA THR A 69 -6.12 -13.52 -42.14
C THR A 69 -4.80 -13.32 -42.88
N THR A 70 -4.21 -12.15 -42.71
CA THR A 70 -2.96 -11.77 -43.37
C THR A 70 -1.94 -11.28 -42.34
N GLY A 71 -0.68 -11.15 -42.72
CA GLY A 71 0.41 -10.96 -41.77
C GLY A 71 0.85 -12.29 -41.15
N THR A 72 1.49 -12.24 -39.97
CA THR A 72 2.09 -13.42 -39.33
C THR A 72 1.34 -13.76 -38.04
N PRO A 73 0.46 -14.78 -38.03
CA PRO A 73 -0.16 -15.26 -36.80
C PRO A 73 0.88 -15.82 -35.81
N PRO A 74 0.60 -15.79 -34.50
CA PRO A 74 1.51 -16.34 -33.50
C PRO A 74 1.67 -17.86 -33.66
N LEU A 75 2.80 -18.39 -33.18
CA LEU A 75 3.10 -19.82 -33.21
C LEU A 75 2.49 -20.59 -32.03
N GLY A 76 2.20 -19.91 -30.92
CA GLY A 76 1.49 -20.48 -29.79
C GLY A 76 0.01 -20.71 -30.11
N VAL A 77 -0.31 -21.88 -30.65
CA VAL A 77 -1.64 -22.22 -31.18
C VAL A 77 -2.61 -22.77 -30.12
N MET A 78 -2.12 -23.13 -28.94
CA MET A 78 -2.92 -23.70 -27.86
C MET A 78 -2.63 -23.04 -26.52
N GLY A 79 -3.66 -22.87 -25.69
CA GLY A 79 -3.52 -22.35 -24.33
C GLY A 79 -2.90 -20.95 -24.29
N TYR A 80 -2.93 -20.20 -25.38
CA TYR A 80 -2.56 -18.80 -25.38
C TYR A 80 -3.59 -18.01 -24.56
N SER A 81 -3.17 -16.89 -23.98
CA SER A 81 -4.10 -15.96 -23.33
C SER A 81 -4.56 -14.91 -24.34
N CYS A 82 -5.82 -14.49 -24.27
CA CYS A 82 -6.40 -13.52 -25.22
C CYS A 82 -7.20 -12.44 -24.48
N ALA A 83 -7.07 -11.20 -24.93
CA ALA A 83 -7.83 -10.06 -24.42
C ALA A 83 -8.22 -9.13 -25.57
N ALA A 84 -9.41 -8.54 -25.47
CA ALA A 84 -9.90 -7.55 -26.42
C ALA A 84 -9.68 -6.13 -25.90
N ILE A 85 -9.27 -5.23 -26.79
CA ILE A 85 -9.26 -3.79 -26.57
C ILE A 85 -9.77 -3.12 -27.85
N ASN A 86 -10.92 -2.46 -27.76
CA ASN A 86 -11.61 -1.89 -28.93
C ASN A 86 -11.75 -2.97 -30.03
N ASN A 87 -11.33 -2.66 -31.26
CA ASN A 87 -11.42 -3.58 -32.41
C ASN A 87 -10.17 -4.46 -32.59
N HIS A 88 -9.37 -4.62 -31.53
CA HIS A 88 -8.15 -5.42 -31.57
C HIS A 88 -8.19 -6.56 -30.56
N LEU A 89 -7.70 -7.72 -30.99
CA LEU A 89 -7.45 -8.86 -30.13
C LEU A 89 -5.95 -8.99 -29.90
N TYR A 90 -5.56 -9.14 -28.64
CA TYR A 90 -4.18 -9.35 -28.24
C TYR A 90 -4.02 -10.79 -27.79
N TYR A 91 -2.91 -11.40 -28.17
CA TYR A 91 -2.56 -12.79 -27.91
C TYR A 91 -1.20 -12.84 -27.23
N PHE A 92 -1.11 -13.60 -26.14
CA PHE A 92 0.15 -13.82 -25.43
C PHE A 92 0.47 -15.31 -25.32
N GLY A 93 1.71 -15.64 -25.65
CA GLY A 93 2.34 -16.92 -25.37
C GLY A 93 1.66 -18.12 -26.04
N GLY A 94 1.46 -19.19 -25.28
CA GLY A 94 0.85 -20.44 -25.72
C GLY A 94 1.86 -21.52 -26.12
N TYR A 95 1.33 -22.73 -26.29
CA TYR A 95 2.03 -23.93 -26.73
C TYR A 95 1.86 -24.10 -28.25
N CYS A 96 2.95 -24.36 -28.97
CA CYS A 96 2.90 -24.50 -30.42
C CYS A 96 2.52 -25.91 -30.91
N ASN A 97 2.06 -26.80 -30.04
CA ASN A 97 1.70 -28.18 -30.41
C ASN A 97 2.86 -29.08 -30.89
N HIS A 98 4.10 -28.78 -30.48
CA HIS A 98 5.22 -29.72 -30.60
C HIS A 98 6.14 -29.65 -29.36
N ASP A 99 6.60 -30.82 -28.90
CA ASP A 99 7.51 -31.00 -27.77
C ASP A 99 7.16 -30.18 -26.52
N ASN A 100 8.14 -29.47 -25.94
CA ASN A 100 7.95 -28.52 -24.84
C ASN A 100 8.17 -27.07 -25.33
N CYS A 101 7.67 -26.77 -26.53
CA CYS A 101 7.87 -25.47 -27.18
C CYS A 101 6.71 -24.50 -26.88
N PHE A 102 6.95 -23.63 -25.90
CA PHE A 102 6.07 -22.54 -25.50
C PHE A 102 6.61 -21.20 -26.00
N HIS A 103 5.74 -20.20 -26.05
CA HIS A 103 6.04 -18.85 -26.52
C HIS A 103 5.77 -17.80 -25.43
N ASN A 104 6.36 -16.61 -25.60
CA ASN A 104 6.10 -15.39 -24.82
C ASN A 104 5.96 -14.17 -25.74
N SER A 105 5.62 -14.40 -27.02
CA SER A 105 5.32 -13.34 -27.97
C SER A 105 4.00 -12.65 -27.62
N ILE A 106 3.91 -11.37 -28.00
CA ILE A 106 2.65 -10.62 -28.02
C ILE A 106 2.32 -10.32 -29.49
N THR A 107 1.15 -10.76 -29.92
CA THR A 107 0.66 -10.50 -31.28
C THR A 107 -0.73 -9.88 -31.20
N ARG A 108 -0.99 -8.92 -32.09
CA ARG A 108 -2.27 -8.24 -32.21
C ARG A 108 -2.94 -8.61 -33.52
N LEU A 109 -4.24 -8.87 -33.50
CA LEU A 109 -5.09 -8.97 -34.67
C LEU A 109 -6.03 -7.76 -34.72
N ASP A 110 -6.03 -7.04 -35.84
CA ASP A 110 -7.09 -6.09 -36.16
C ASP A 110 -8.31 -6.87 -36.68
N THR A 111 -9.44 -6.75 -35.99
CA THR A 111 -10.66 -7.51 -36.32
C THR A 111 -11.45 -6.96 -37.51
N ILE A 112 -11.12 -5.75 -37.99
CA ILE A 112 -11.70 -5.17 -39.20
C ILE A 112 -10.91 -5.64 -40.42
N SER A 113 -9.60 -5.42 -40.41
CA SER A 113 -8.74 -5.75 -41.56
C SER A 113 -8.28 -7.21 -41.59
N LEU A 114 -8.44 -7.94 -40.48
CA LEU A 114 -7.95 -9.31 -40.29
C LEU A 114 -6.44 -9.45 -40.55
N GLN A 115 -5.70 -8.39 -40.23
CA GLN A 115 -4.24 -8.35 -40.30
C GLN A 115 -3.61 -8.59 -38.93
N TRP A 116 -2.69 -9.54 -38.87
CA TRP A 116 -1.83 -9.79 -37.73
C TRP A 116 -0.64 -8.84 -37.71
N ARG A 117 -0.31 -8.33 -36.53
CA ARG A 117 0.91 -7.58 -36.25
C ARG A 117 1.60 -8.17 -35.03
N GLU A 118 2.84 -8.61 -35.19
CA GLU A 118 3.70 -8.95 -34.06
C GLU A 118 4.12 -7.66 -33.34
N LEU A 119 3.90 -7.60 -32.03
CA LEU A 119 4.32 -6.49 -31.17
C LEU A 119 5.61 -6.88 -30.44
N GLU A 120 5.65 -8.10 -29.91
CA GLU A 120 6.82 -8.66 -29.27
C GLU A 120 7.09 -10.06 -29.82
N PRO A 121 8.27 -10.33 -30.41
CA PRO A 121 8.63 -11.67 -30.85
C PRO A 121 8.82 -12.59 -29.66
N THR A 122 8.87 -13.90 -29.90
CA THR A 122 9.28 -14.85 -28.84
C THR A 122 10.77 -14.72 -28.57
N ASP A 123 11.14 -14.64 -27.30
CA ASP A 123 12.55 -14.57 -26.88
C ASP A 123 12.79 -15.57 -25.74
N ALA A 124 13.81 -16.41 -25.92
CA ALA A 124 14.21 -17.43 -24.96
C ALA A 124 14.96 -16.88 -23.75
N THR A 125 15.47 -15.66 -23.85
CA THR A 125 16.40 -15.05 -22.91
C THR A 125 15.75 -14.00 -22.04
N ARG A 126 14.58 -13.47 -22.46
CA ARG A 126 13.86 -12.46 -21.68
C ARG A 126 13.38 -13.00 -20.33
N PRO A 127 13.28 -12.15 -19.29
CA PRO A 127 12.79 -12.55 -17.98
C PRO A 127 11.36 -13.10 -17.98
N VAL A 128 10.54 -12.69 -18.96
CA VAL A 128 9.16 -13.16 -19.08
C VAL A 128 9.13 -14.61 -19.56
N MET A 129 8.61 -15.50 -18.72
CA MET A 129 8.58 -16.93 -19.01
C MET A 129 7.68 -17.27 -20.21
N ARG A 130 8.18 -18.13 -21.10
CA ARG A 130 7.41 -18.73 -22.20
C ARG A 130 6.40 -19.73 -21.65
N ARG A 131 5.12 -19.39 -21.73
CA ARG A 131 4.04 -20.10 -21.04
C ARG A 131 2.69 -20.02 -21.76
N GLY A 132 1.80 -20.91 -21.40
CA GLY A 132 0.38 -20.90 -21.76
C GLY A 132 -0.48 -21.31 -20.56
N CYS A 133 -1.78 -21.44 -20.78
CA CYS A 133 -2.80 -21.76 -19.79
C CYS A 133 -2.81 -20.80 -18.58
N GLY A 134 -2.28 -19.59 -18.75
CA GLY A 134 -2.40 -18.50 -17.79
C GLY A 134 -3.54 -17.56 -18.15
N GLY A 135 -3.72 -16.50 -17.35
CA GLY A 135 -4.71 -15.46 -17.60
C GLY A 135 -4.10 -14.21 -18.25
N MET A 136 -4.89 -13.49 -19.04
CA MET A 136 -4.55 -12.15 -19.51
C MET A 136 -5.73 -11.20 -19.37
N LEU A 137 -5.46 -9.97 -18.93
CA LEU A 137 -6.44 -8.90 -18.81
C LEU A 137 -5.91 -7.64 -19.49
N SER A 138 -6.82 -6.81 -19.98
CA SER A 138 -6.51 -5.45 -20.40
C SER A 138 -7.01 -4.44 -19.37
N PHE A 139 -6.27 -3.36 -19.13
CA PHE A 139 -6.73 -2.21 -18.36
C PHE A 139 -6.10 -0.91 -18.88
N GLU A 140 -6.63 0.21 -18.43
CA GLU A 140 -6.16 1.55 -18.79
C GLU A 140 -5.69 2.29 -17.54
N HIS A 141 -4.55 2.97 -17.63
CA HIS A 141 -4.05 3.87 -16.59
C HIS A 141 -3.52 5.13 -17.28
N ASP A 142 -4.01 6.31 -16.87
CA ASP A 142 -3.65 7.60 -17.45
C ASP A 142 -3.74 7.67 -18.99
N GLY A 143 -4.79 7.09 -19.57
CA GLY A 143 -5.00 7.06 -21.02
C GLY A 143 -4.15 6.04 -21.78
N VAL A 144 -3.34 5.24 -21.08
CA VAL A 144 -2.49 4.20 -21.67
C VAL A 144 -3.08 2.82 -21.40
N HIS A 145 -3.16 1.98 -22.43
CA HIS A 145 -3.60 0.60 -22.28
C HIS A 145 -2.44 -0.34 -21.91
N TYR A 146 -2.72 -1.27 -21.01
CA TYR A 146 -1.80 -2.28 -20.53
C TYR A 146 -2.40 -3.68 -20.69
N LEU A 147 -1.52 -4.66 -20.92
CA LEU A 147 -1.85 -6.08 -20.82
C LEU A 147 -1.20 -6.64 -19.56
N LEU A 148 -1.99 -7.27 -18.70
CA LEU A 148 -1.53 -7.96 -17.49
C LEU A 148 -1.67 -9.47 -17.69
N MET A 149 -0.56 -10.20 -17.60
CA MET A 149 -0.51 -11.65 -17.71
C MET A 149 -0.18 -12.26 -16.35
N ILE A 150 -0.93 -13.27 -15.93
CA ILE A 150 -0.78 -13.91 -14.63
C ILE A 150 -0.63 -15.42 -14.82
N GLY A 151 0.34 -16.01 -14.12
CA GLY A 151 0.53 -17.44 -13.99
C GLY A 151 0.73 -18.17 -15.32
N GLY A 152 0.48 -19.49 -15.31
CA GLY A 152 0.58 -20.38 -16.45
C GLY A 152 1.63 -21.49 -16.27
N ILE A 153 1.70 -22.35 -17.29
CA ILE A 153 2.64 -23.46 -17.39
C ILE A 153 3.41 -23.38 -18.71
N GLY A 154 4.70 -23.70 -18.69
CA GLY A 154 5.55 -23.50 -19.86
C GLY A 154 6.94 -24.10 -19.78
N SER A 155 7.85 -23.55 -20.58
CA SER A 155 9.27 -23.96 -20.61
C SER A 155 10.00 -23.46 -19.36
N LYS A 156 11.15 -24.06 -19.03
CA LYS A 156 12.04 -23.54 -17.97
C LYS A 156 12.28 -22.03 -18.14
N PRO A 157 12.07 -21.21 -17.09
CA PRO A 157 12.30 -19.77 -17.17
C PRO A 157 13.78 -19.45 -17.41
N ALA A 158 14.04 -18.42 -18.21
CA ALA A 158 15.40 -17.93 -18.45
C ALA A 158 15.99 -17.27 -17.20
N VAL A 159 15.14 -16.51 -16.49
CA VAL A 159 15.45 -15.82 -15.24
C VAL A 159 14.34 -16.12 -14.24
N GLN A 160 14.70 -16.54 -13.03
CA GLN A 160 13.75 -16.72 -11.93
C GLN A 160 13.73 -15.45 -11.08
N LEU A 161 12.67 -14.65 -11.26
CA LEU A 161 12.48 -13.42 -10.47
C LEU A 161 12.12 -13.78 -9.03
N GLN A 162 12.79 -13.17 -8.05
CA GLN A 162 12.65 -13.51 -6.63
C GLN A 162 11.21 -13.35 -6.10
N GLN A 163 10.43 -12.41 -6.63
CA GLN A 163 9.04 -12.20 -6.22
C GLN A 163 8.07 -13.29 -6.72
N ASN A 164 8.49 -14.11 -7.70
CA ASN A 164 7.66 -15.14 -8.31
C ASN A 164 8.20 -16.53 -7.95
N ARG A 165 7.32 -17.53 -7.98
CA ARG A 165 7.66 -18.93 -7.81
C ARG A 165 7.60 -19.66 -9.13
N TYR A 166 8.53 -20.58 -9.32
CA TYR A 166 8.69 -21.38 -10.53
C TYR A 166 8.93 -22.82 -10.12
N ILE A 167 7.97 -23.69 -10.39
CA ILE A 167 7.99 -25.08 -9.93
C ILE A 167 8.03 -26.00 -11.15
N GLU A 168 9.05 -26.85 -11.22
CA GLU A 168 9.11 -27.90 -12.22
C GLU A 168 8.05 -28.97 -11.91
N THR A 169 7.26 -29.32 -12.93
CA THR A 169 6.22 -30.33 -12.78
C THR A 169 6.83 -31.73 -12.96
N MET A 170 6.65 -32.59 -11.97
CA MET A 170 7.13 -33.97 -11.97
C MET A 170 6.11 -34.97 -12.50
N HIS A 171 4.90 -34.50 -12.83
CA HIS A 171 3.82 -35.35 -13.33
C HIS A 171 4.14 -35.87 -14.74
N GLU A 172 3.93 -37.16 -14.99
CA GLU A 172 4.36 -37.81 -16.24
C GLU A 172 3.87 -37.11 -17.52
N ARG A 173 2.68 -36.50 -17.48
CA ARG A 173 2.06 -35.81 -18.63
C ARG A 173 2.59 -34.40 -18.89
N SER A 174 3.30 -33.81 -17.93
CA SER A 174 3.82 -32.44 -18.01
C SER A 174 5.31 -32.34 -17.66
N SER A 175 5.99 -33.47 -17.48
CA SER A 175 7.40 -33.56 -17.11
C SER A 175 8.27 -32.61 -17.95
N GLY A 176 9.15 -31.87 -17.26
CA GLY A 176 10.02 -30.84 -17.86
C GLY A 176 9.34 -29.49 -18.14
N ARG A 177 8.04 -29.35 -17.84
CA ARG A 177 7.33 -28.06 -17.84
C ARG A 177 7.36 -27.43 -16.46
N TRP A 178 7.29 -26.11 -16.44
CA TRP A 178 7.38 -25.29 -15.24
C TRP A 178 6.05 -24.56 -15.04
N ARG A 179 5.52 -24.57 -13.82
CA ARG A 179 4.34 -23.80 -13.42
C ARG A 179 4.80 -22.57 -12.64
N THR A 180 4.13 -21.45 -12.85
CA THR A 180 4.51 -20.19 -12.21
C THR A 180 3.30 -19.38 -11.76
N ASN A 181 3.53 -18.47 -10.82
CA ASN A 181 2.61 -17.37 -10.50
C ASN A 181 3.11 -16.03 -11.06
N GLU A 182 4.00 -16.06 -12.07
CA GLU A 182 4.57 -14.86 -12.66
C GLU A 182 3.50 -13.85 -13.11
N HIS A 183 3.68 -12.61 -12.68
CA HIS A 183 2.91 -11.45 -13.13
C HIS A 183 3.78 -10.63 -14.08
N SER A 184 3.28 -10.39 -15.30
CA SER A 184 3.98 -9.61 -16.31
C SER A 184 3.04 -8.55 -16.86
N MET A 185 3.52 -7.31 -17.01
CA MET A 185 2.73 -6.21 -17.56
C MET A 185 3.39 -5.67 -18.82
N TYR A 186 2.59 -5.37 -19.83
CA TYR A 186 3.06 -4.82 -21.09
C TYR A 186 2.35 -3.52 -21.42
N ASN A 187 3.12 -2.45 -21.59
CA ASN A 187 2.66 -1.12 -21.95
C ASN A 187 2.48 -1.04 -23.47
N LEU A 188 1.24 -0.88 -23.94
CA LEU A 188 0.95 -0.89 -25.38
C LEU A 188 1.38 0.40 -26.09
N SER A 189 1.52 1.51 -25.37
CA SER A 189 1.95 2.78 -25.97
C SER A 189 3.46 2.83 -26.12
N LEU A 190 4.20 2.32 -25.15
CA LEU A 190 5.68 2.27 -25.18
C LEU A 190 6.23 1.02 -25.87
N GLU A 191 5.38 0.02 -26.11
CA GLU A 191 5.76 -1.31 -26.61
C GLU A 191 6.89 -1.91 -25.76
N LYS A 192 6.69 -1.93 -24.43
CA LYS A 192 7.69 -2.41 -23.46
C LYS A 192 7.06 -3.16 -22.29
N TRP A 193 7.85 -4.07 -21.72
CA TRP A 193 7.54 -4.77 -20.48
C TRP A 193 7.78 -3.87 -19.27
N ASP A 194 6.80 -3.84 -18.37
CA ASP A 194 6.85 -3.13 -17.10
C ASP A 194 6.84 -4.10 -15.91
N ASN A 195 7.41 -3.65 -14.80
CA ASN A 195 7.44 -4.41 -13.55
C ASN A 195 6.09 -4.28 -12.83
N VAL A 196 5.59 -5.41 -12.31
CA VAL A 196 4.37 -5.45 -11.51
C VAL A 196 4.74 -5.64 -10.05
N SER A 197 4.41 -4.66 -9.20
CA SER A 197 4.46 -4.84 -7.76
C SER A 197 3.18 -5.56 -7.30
N VAL A 198 3.34 -6.65 -6.55
CA VAL A 198 2.20 -7.43 -6.04
C VAL A 198 2.14 -7.29 -4.52
N THR A 199 0.93 -7.00 -4.02
CA THR A 199 0.63 -6.83 -2.59
C THR A 199 -0.56 -7.69 -2.19
N GLY A 200 -0.64 -8.09 -0.92
CA GLY A 200 -1.71 -8.94 -0.43
C GLY A 200 -1.36 -10.44 -0.47
N GLN A 201 -2.38 -11.28 -0.63
CA GLN A 201 -2.21 -12.74 -0.56
C GLN A 201 -1.71 -13.32 -1.88
N CYS A 202 -0.55 -13.99 -1.83
CA CYS A 202 0.10 -14.54 -3.02
C CYS A 202 -0.77 -15.58 -3.72
N ILE A 203 -0.99 -15.40 -5.03
CA ILE A 203 -1.55 -16.45 -5.88
C ILE A 203 -0.46 -17.54 -6.01
N PRO A 204 -0.75 -18.81 -5.68
CA PRO A 204 0.23 -19.88 -5.85
C PRO A 204 0.55 -20.10 -7.34
N PRO A 205 1.68 -20.73 -7.69
CA PRO A 205 1.93 -21.17 -9.06
C PRO A 205 0.73 -21.93 -9.60
N ALA A 206 0.13 -21.43 -10.68
CA ALA A 206 -1.17 -21.90 -11.14
C ALA A 206 -1.29 -21.87 -12.66
N ASP A 207 -2.08 -22.79 -13.22
CA ASP A 207 -2.50 -22.77 -14.62
C ASP A 207 -3.92 -23.36 -14.80
N GLY A 208 -4.57 -23.08 -15.93
CA GLY A 208 -5.91 -23.56 -16.23
C GLY A 208 -7.01 -22.98 -15.32
N PHE A 209 -6.75 -21.84 -14.68
CA PHE A 209 -7.75 -21.06 -13.96
C PHE A 209 -8.53 -20.13 -14.91
N VAL A 210 -9.65 -19.60 -14.44
CA VAL A 210 -10.37 -18.51 -15.11
C VAL A 210 -9.89 -17.18 -14.51
N LEU A 211 -9.60 -16.19 -15.36
CA LEU A 211 -9.28 -14.82 -14.98
C LEU A 211 -10.15 -13.87 -15.79
N GLU A 212 -11.04 -13.14 -15.12
CA GLU A 212 -12.03 -12.30 -15.80
C GLU A 212 -12.01 -10.86 -15.27
N LYS A 213 -12.21 -9.91 -16.20
CA LYS A 213 -12.28 -8.48 -15.90
C LYS A 213 -13.65 -8.11 -15.33
N ILE A 214 -13.70 -7.50 -14.15
CA ILE A 214 -14.92 -6.92 -13.58
C ILE A 214 -15.07 -5.47 -14.03
N SER A 215 -14.00 -4.70 -13.93
CA SER A 215 -13.92 -3.29 -14.33
C SER A 215 -12.49 -2.94 -14.71
N ASN A 216 -12.22 -1.68 -15.03
CA ASN A 216 -10.86 -1.24 -15.35
C ASN A 216 -9.84 -1.52 -14.22
N THR A 217 -10.29 -1.46 -12.97
CA THR A 217 -9.42 -1.59 -11.77
C THR A 217 -9.71 -2.84 -10.96
N ARG A 218 -10.59 -3.73 -11.41
CA ARG A 218 -10.99 -4.94 -10.67
C ARG A 218 -11.08 -6.14 -11.59
N ALA A 219 -10.61 -7.28 -11.08
CA ALA A 219 -10.74 -8.57 -11.73
C ALA A 219 -10.95 -9.69 -10.70
N ILE A 220 -11.27 -10.86 -11.21
CA ILE A 220 -11.51 -12.06 -10.42
C ILE A 220 -10.79 -13.25 -11.04
N LEU A 221 -10.17 -14.08 -10.18
CA LEU A 221 -9.52 -15.32 -10.57
C LEU A 221 -10.17 -16.47 -9.79
N PHE A 222 -10.47 -17.57 -10.48
CA PHE A 222 -11.04 -18.75 -9.84
C PHE A 222 -10.39 -20.06 -10.31
N GLY A 223 -10.11 -20.93 -9.34
CA GLY A 223 -9.68 -22.31 -9.55
C GLY A 223 -8.30 -22.46 -10.20
N GLY A 224 -8.19 -23.40 -11.13
CA GLY A 224 -6.93 -23.81 -11.76
C GLY A 224 -6.23 -24.94 -11.02
N ILE A 225 -5.19 -25.49 -11.65
CA ILE A 225 -4.24 -26.38 -10.99
C ILE A 225 -3.23 -25.51 -10.27
N ILE A 226 -3.17 -25.62 -8.95
CA ILE A 226 -2.16 -24.97 -8.11
C ILE A 226 -1.10 -25.98 -7.69
N GLN A 227 0.13 -25.52 -7.49
CA GLN A 227 1.21 -26.34 -6.96
C GLN A 227 2.03 -25.54 -5.96
N ASP A 228 2.40 -26.17 -4.85
CA ASP A 228 3.39 -25.66 -3.90
C ASP A 228 4.64 -26.54 -3.94
N ASP A 229 5.75 -26.04 -3.38
CA ASP A 229 7.08 -26.68 -3.49
C ASP A 229 7.12 -28.11 -2.89
N LYS A 230 6.15 -28.44 -2.03
CA LYS A 230 6.12 -29.68 -1.23
C LYS A 230 4.96 -30.61 -1.57
N THR A 231 4.01 -30.18 -2.40
CA THR A 231 2.77 -30.91 -2.63
C THR A 231 2.58 -31.24 -4.10
N GLU A 232 1.87 -32.33 -4.36
CA GLU A 232 1.37 -32.60 -5.70
C GLU A 232 0.45 -31.46 -6.17
N ALA A 233 0.36 -31.33 -7.50
CA ALA A 233 -0.48 -30.32 -8.11
C ALA A 233 -1.96 -30.68 -7.94
N ILE A 234 -2.77 -29.74 -7.44
CA ILE A 234 -4.19 -29.96 -7.13
C ILE A 234 -5.05 -28.88 -7.79
N ALA A 235 -6.26 -29.26 -8.18
CA ALA A 235 -7.32 -28.37 -8.60
C ALA A 235 -7.81 -27.56 -7.39
N SER A 236 -7.64 -26.24 -7.47
CA SER A 236 -8.10 -25.29 -6.48
C SER A 236 -9.57 -24.93 -6.68
N ASN A 237 -10.24 -24.59 -5.59
CA ASN A 237 -11.53 -23.91 -5.55
C ASN A 237 -11.42 -22.53 -4.88
N ASP A 238 -10.21 -22.00 -4.75
CA ASP A 238 -9.98 -20.68 -4.20
C ASP A 238 -10.40 -19.61 -5.21
N LEU A 239 -10.90 -18.52 -4.66
CA LEU A 239 -11.30 -17.33 -5.40
C LEU A 239 -10.37 -16.19 -5.01
N TYR A 240 -9.87 -15.44 -5.98
CA TYR A 240 -9.08 -14.24 -5.72
C TYR A 240 -9.81 -13.03 -6.31
N LEU A 241 -9.95 -11.98 -5.51
CA LEU A 241 -10.34 -10.65 -5.97
C LEU A 241 -9.06 -9.83 -6.18
N LEU A 242 -8.93 -9.24 -7.36
CA LEU A 242 -7.75 -8.51 -7.77
C LEU A 242 -8.14 -7.04 -7.94
N ARG A 243 -7.41 -6.14 -7.28
CA ARG A 243 -7.41 -4.71 -7.59
C ARG A 243 -6.20 -4.44 -8.47
N ILE A 244 -6.48 -3.91 -9.66
CA ILE A 244 -5.50 -3.65 -10.71
C ILE A 244 -5.27 -2.16 -10.81
N ASP A 245 -3.99 -1.82 -10.80
CA ASP A 245 -3.41 -0.54 -11.14
C ASP A 245 -2.07 -0.84 -11.86
N LEU A 246 -1.14 0.11 -11.93
CA LEU A 246 0.28 -0.18 -12.17
C LEU A 246 0.90 -1.11 -11.09
N SER A 247 0.13 -1.43 -10.05
CA SER A 247 0.38 -2.49 -9.07
C SER A 247 -0.80 -3.47 -9.00
N LEU A 248 -0.58 -4.64 -8.41
CA LEU A 248 -1.61 -5.66 -8.21
C LEU A 248 -1.83 -5.89 -6.72
N THR A 249 -3.05 -5.73 -6.23
CA THR A 249 -3.44 -6.15 -4.87
C THR A 249 -4.38 -7.33 -4.95
N THR A 250 -4.07 -8.40 -4.21
CA THR A 250 -4.84 -9.66 -4.25
C THR A 250 -5.43 -10.01 -2.89
N VAL A 251 -6.70 -10.42 -2.91
CA VAL A 251 -7.43 -10.93 -1.73
C VAL A 251 -7.98 -12.32 -2.05
N CYS A 252 -7.55 -13.32 -1.31
CA CYS A 252 -8.02 -14.70 -1.42
C CYS A 252 -9.26 -14.91 -0.54
N ILE A 253 -10.33 -15.40 -1.16
CA ILE A 253 -11.55 -15.86 -0.51
C ILE A 253 -11.58 -17.37 -0.61
N LYS A 254 -11.44 -18.03 0.54
CA LYS A 254 -11.54 -19.48 0.68
C LYS A 254 -12.96 -19.90 1.00
N LYS A 255 -13.31 -21.14 0.68
CA LYS A 255 -14.60 -21.75 1.07
C LYS A 255 -14.77 -21.66 2.60
N PRO A 256 -15.81 -20.99 3.12
CA PRO A 256 -16.11 -21.01 4.55
C PRO A 256 -16.59 -22.39 5.00
N GLU A 257 -16.20 -22.85 6.18
CA GLU A 257 -16.57 -24.18 6.71
C GLU A 257 -18.09 -24.37 6.81
N ALA A 258 -18.83 -23.32 7.14
CA ALA A 258 -20.29 -23.36 7.32
C ALA A 258 -21.11 -23.32 6.02
N ILE A 259 -20.48 -23.19 4.84
CA ILE A 259 -21.18 -23.05 3.56
C ILE A 259 -20.99 -24.30 2.71
N ASP A 260 -22.08 -25.05 2.50
CA ASP A 260 -22.07 -26.24 1.64
C ASP A 260 -22.12 -25.91 0.14
N LYS A 261 -22.65 -24.75 -0.23
CA LYS A 261 -22.77 -24.30 -1.63
C LYS A 261 -21.48 -23.61 -2.09
N TRP A 262 -20.51 -24.40 -2.52
CA TRP A 262 -19.26 -23.91 -3.11
C TRP A 262 -18.82 -24.82 -4.26
N PRO A 263 -18.35 -24.29 -5.40
CA PRO A 263 -17.91 -25.13 -6.51
C PRO A 263 -16.70 -25.99 -6.10
N VAL A 264 -16.71 -27.27 -6.51
CA VAL A 264 -15.54 -28.14 -6.30
C VAL A 264 -14.29 -27.60 -7.02
N GLY A 265 -13.12 -27.98 -6.50
CA GLY A 265 -11.82 -27.60 -7.08
C GLY A 265 -11.74 -28.04 -8.54
N ARG A 266 -11.37 -27.10 -9.41
CA ARG A 266 -11.50 -27.30 -10.86
C ARG A 266 -10.48 -26.54 -11.70
N TYR A 267 -10.13 -27.10 -12.84
CA TYR A 267 -9.22 -26.49 -13.82
C TYR A 267 -9.69 -26.72 -15.25
N ASN A 268 -9.15 -25.94 -16.19
CA ASN A 268 -9.55 -25.88 -17.60
C ASN A 268 -11.08 -25.77 -17.76
N HIS A 269 -11.71 -25.07 -16.81
CA HIS A 269 -13.11 -24.67 -16.86
C HIS A 269 -13.20 -23.35 -17.62
N ALA A 270 -14.39 -23.00 -18.08
CA ALA A 270 -14.61 -21.72 -18.72
C ALA A 270 -15.36 -20.78 -17.78
N GLY A 271 -15.13 -19.49 -17.93
CA GLY A 271 -15.89 -18.48 -17.23
C GLY A 271 -16.04 -17.20 -18.05
N THR A 272 -16.94 -16.32 -17.59
CA THR A 272 -17.20 -15.01 -18.17
C THR A 272 -17.83 -14.12 -17.10
N ILE A 273 -17.64 -12.81 -17.20
CA ILE A 273 -18.37 -11.83 -16.38
C ILE A 273 -19.65 -11.37 -17.09
N ILE A 274 -20.73 -11.28 -16.33
CA ILE A 274 -22.00 -10.68 -16.74
C ILE A 274 -22.30 -9.51 -15.82
N VAL A 275 -22.68 -8.36 -16.37
CA VAL A 275 -23.04 -7.18 -15.57
C VAL A 275 -24.57 -7.03 -15.57
N ALA A 276 -25.22 -7.54 -14.52
CA ALA A 276 -26.67 -7.60 -14.39
C ALA A 276 -27.25 -6.42 -13.59
N GLY A 277 -28.48 -6.01 -13.95
CA GLY A 277 -29.29 -5.05 -13.21
C GLY A 277 -28.60 -3.69 -12.97
N LEU A 278 -28.48 -3.32 -11.69
CA LEU A 278 -27.84 -2.09 -11.19
C LEU A 278 -26.30 -2.18 -11.20
N LEU A 279 -25.71 -2.69 -12.29
CA LEU A 279 -24.25 -2.89 -12.43
C LEU A 279 -23.65 -3.93 -11.46
N CYS A 280 -24.41 -4.97 -11.08
CA CYS A 280 -23.89 -6.07 -10.28
C CYS A 280 -23.08 -7.03 -11.17
N PRO A 281 -21.75 -7.16 -10.98
CA PRO A 281 -20.94 -8.09 -11.74
C PRO A 281 -21.10 -9.51 -11.19
N LEU A 282 -21.44 -10.44 -12.07
CA LEU A 282 -21.62 -11.86 -11.77
C LEU A 282 -20.60 -12.67 -12.56
N LEU A 283 -19.76 -13.44 -11.86
CA LEU A 283 -18.88 -14.41 -12.51
C LEU A 283 -19.67 -15.69 -12.79
N VAL A 284 -19.79 -16.06 -14.05
CA VAL A 284 -20.36 -17.35 -14.45
C VAL A 284 -19.20 -18.29 -14.77
N ILE A 285 -19.20 -19.49 -14.17
CA ILE A 285 -18.25 -20.56 -14.50
C ILE A 285 -18.99 -21.83 -14.89
N CYS A 286 -18.43 -22.62 -15.81
CA CYS A 286 -19.01 -23.88 -16.24
C CYS A 286 -17.94 -24.95 -16.52
N GLY A 287 -18.26 -26.18 -16.14
CA GLY A 287 -17.48 -27.36 -16.50
C GLY A 287 -16.07 -27.39 -15.92
N GLY A 288 -15.15 -27.93 -16.73
CA GLY A 288 -13.76 -28.22 -16.35
C GLY A 288 -13.57 -29.62 -15.80
N MET A 289 -12.44 -29.81 -15.11
CA MET A 289 -12.04 -31.08 -14.51
C MET A 289 -11.66 -30.91 -13.04
N ASN A 290 -11.90 -31.93 -12.21
CA ASN A 290 -11.46 -31.98 -10.81
C ASN A 290 -10.16 -32.81 -10.64
N ASN A 291 -9.73 -32.99 -9.39
CA ASN A 291 -8.54 -33.79 -9.03
C ASN A 291 -8.58 -35.25 -9.47
N ASN A 292 -9.77 -35.84 -9.57
CA ASN A 292 -9.94 -37.21 -10.02
C ASN A 292 -9.94 -37.35 -11.54
N ASN A 293 -9.73 -36.24 -12.26
CA ASN A 293 -9.93 -36.13 -13.71
C ASN A 293 -11.38 -36.39 -14.16
N ASP A 294 -12.35 -36.21 -13.26
CA ASP A 294 -13.75 -36.22 -13.60
C ASP A 294 -14.13 -34.90 -14.26
N LYS A 295 -14.91 -34.99 -15.33
CA LYS A 295 -15.50 -33.82 -15.99
C LYS A 295 -16.65 -33.31 -15.15
N LEU A 296 -16.63 -32.02 -14.90
CA LEU A 296 -17.68 -31.33 -14.21
C LEU A 296 -18.79 -30.97 -15.18
N ASP A 297 -20.02 -31.05 -14.71
CA ASP A 297 -21.22 -30.78 -15.50
C ASP A 297 -22.19 -29.89 -14.72
N ASP A 298 -21.60 -28.86 -14.13
CA ASP A 298 -22.27 -27.85 -13.36
C ASP A 298 -21.93 -26.47 -13.93
N CYS A 299 -22.82 -25.53 -13.69
CA CYS A 299 -22.53 -24.11 -13.84
C CYS A 299 -22.84 -23.40 -12.53
N TRP A 300 -22.03 -22.40 -12.25
CA TRP A 300 -22.13 -21.60 -11.04
C TRP A 300 -22.09 -20.12 -11.39
N MET A 301 -22.79 -19.34 -10.59
CA MET A 301 -22.73 -17.88 -10.61
C MET A 301 -22.25 -17.39 -9.26
N PHE A 302 -21.25 -16.53 -9.28
CA PHE A 302 -20.78 -15.83 -8.10
C PHE A 302 -21.21 -14.37 -8.15
N ASP A 303 -21.94 -13.94 -7.13
CA ASP A 303 -22.24 -12.53 -6.91
C ASP A 303 -21.03 -11.86 -6.26
N THR A 304 -20.36 -10.97 -7.00
CA THR A 304 -19.16 -10.29 -6.51
C THR A 304 -19.43 -9.22 -5.46
N THR A 305 -20.69 -8.80 -5.30
CA THR A 305 -21.11 -7.82 -4.29
C THR A 305 -21.44 -8.51 -2.97
N GLN A 306 -22.19 -9.62 -3.05
CA GLN A 306 -22.61 -10.40 -1.87
C GLN A 306 -21.59 -11.46 -1.46
N CYS A 307 -20.61 -11.76 -2.32
CA CYS A 307 -19.64 -12.83 -2.14
C CYS A 307 -20.28 -14.22 -1.96
N THR A 308 -21.33 -14.51 -2.73
CA THR A 308 -22.08 -15.77 -2.63
C THR A 308 -22.13 -16.53 -3.95
N TRP A 309 -22.08 -17.86 -3.85
CA TRP A 309 -22.24 -18.77 -4.99
C TRP A 309 -23.68 -19.26 -5.09
N THR A 310 -24.18 -19.30 -6.32
CA THR A 310 -25.44 -19.95 -6.70
C THR A 310 -25.18 -20.91 -7.85
N THR A 311 -25.92 -22.01 -7.91
CA THR A 311 -25.74 -23.06 -8.94
C THR A 311 -26.94 -23.13 -9.87
N TRP A 312 -26.69 -23.50 -11.13
CA TRP A 312 -27.73 -23.93 -12.06
C TRP A 312 -27.71 -25.45 -12.18
N THR A 313 -28.77 -26.10 -11.72
CA THR A 313 -28.81 -27.57 -11.70
C THR A 313 -29.23 -28.20 -13.03
N LYS A 314 -29.67 -27.44 -14.06
CA LYS A 314 -30.19 -28.00 -15.32
C LYS A 314 -29.85 -27.18 -16.57
N VAL A 315 -28.56 -27.00 -16.83
CA VAL A 315 -28.05 -26.35 -18.05
C VAL A 315 -27.88 -27.35 -19.21
N GLY A 316 -27.91 -28.66 -18.92
CA GLY A 316 -27.83 -29.74 -19.91
C GLY A 316 -26.39 -30.14 -20.24
N HIS A 317 -26.16 -31.45 -20.32
CA HIS A 317 -24.82 -32.07 -20.47
C HIS A 317 -23.97 -31.48 -21.61
N SER A 318 -24.61 -31.15 -22.74
CA SER A 318 -23.92 -30.59 -23.89
C SER A 318 -23.37 -29.18 -23.63
N PHE A 319 -23.84 -28.46 -22.62
CA PHE A 319 -23.36 -27.13 -22.30
C PHE A 319 -22.13 -27.17 -21.38
N SER A 320 -22.22 -27.90 -20.26
CA SER A 320 -21.24 -27.85 -19.17
C SER A 320 -20.29 -29.03 -19.09
N LYS A 321 -20.63 -30.24 -19.56
CA LYS A 321 -19.81 -31.46 -19.42
C LYS A 321 -18.61 -31.53 -20.37
N ARG A 322 -17.69 -30.57 -20.24
CA ARG A 322 -16.52 -30.37 -21.12
C ARG A 322 -15.42 -29.61 -20.39
N TRP A 323 -14.20 -29.72 -20.91
CA TRP A 323 -13.02 -29.00 -20.41
C TRP A 323 -12.22 -28.40 -21.56
N ALA A 324 -11.37 -27.41 -21.24
CA ALA A 324 -10.57 -26.63 -22.19
C ALA A 324 -11.40 -26.01 -23.32
N HIS A 325 -12.63 -25.61 -22.96
CA HIS A 325 -13.56 -24.86 -23.80
C HIS A 325 -13.52 -23.38 -23.43
N SER A 326 -14.16 -22.54 -24.23
CA SER A 326 -14.34 -21.11 -23.92
C SER A 326 -15.80 -20.80 -23.63
N LEU A 327 -16.03 -19.79 -22.80
CA LEU A 327 -17.34 -19.23 -22.49
C LEU A 327 -17.28 -17.73 -22.77
N SER A 328 -18.26 -17.21 -23.49
CA SER A 328 -18.37 -15.77 -23.77
C SER A 328 -19.79 -15.31 -23.60
N VAL A 329 -20.00 -13.99 -23.54
CA VAL A 329 -21.34 -13.40 -23.37
C VAL A 329 -21.63 -12.33 -24.42
N PHE A 330 -22.86 -12.32 -24.92
CA PHE A 330 -23.46 -11.18 -25.61
C PHE A 330 -24.47 -10.50 -24.69
N THR A 331 -24.30 -9.20 -24.48
CA THR A 331 -25.17 -8.42 -23.61
C THR A 331 -26.18 -7.65 -24.44
N PHE A 332 -27.47 -7.99 -24.31
CA PHE A 332 -28.55 -7.28 -25.00
C PHE A 332 -29.14 -6.19 -24.10
N SER A 333 -29.30 -6.49 -22.82
CA SER A 333 -29.70 -5.52 -21.79
C SER A 333 -29.16 -5.95 -20.44
N PRO A 334 -29.19 -5.10 -19.40
CA PRO A 334 -28.80 -5.52 -18.04
C PRO A 334 -29.67 -6.64 -17.45
N ARG A 335 -30.70 -7.10 -18.16
CA ARG A 335 -31.55 -8.24 -17.76
C ARG A 335 -31.54 -9.38 -18.77
N CYS A 336 -30.85 -9.26 -19.90
CA CYS A 336 -30.92 -10.24 -20.98
C CYS A 336 -29.52 -10.45 -21.57
N PHE A 337 -28.99 -11.66 -21.37
CA PHE A 337 -27.64 -12.04 -21.80
C PHE A 337 -27.68 -13.35 -22.54
N TRP A 338 -26.84 -13.51 -23.56
CA TRP A 338 -26.62 -14.80 -24.20
C TRP A 338 -25.24 -15.30 -23.88
N ILE A 339 -25.15 -16.42 -23.17
CA ILE A 339 -23.89 -17.11 -22.96
C ILE A 339 -23.67 -18.13 -24.07
N ILE A 340 -22.46 -18.17 -24.60
CA ILE A 340 -22.05 -19.07 -25.66
C ILE A 340 -20.84 -19.88 -25.20
N THR A 341 -20.98 -21.20 -25.18
CA THR A 341 -19.87 -22.13 -24.94
C THR A 341 -19.35 -22.66 -26.26
N VAL A 342 -18.03 -22.71 -26.41
CA VAL A 342 -17.36 -23.07 -27.66
C VAL A 342 -16.28 -24.13 -27.46
N GLY A 343 -16.37 -25.21 -28.23
CA GLY A 343 -15.41 -26.31 -28.29
C GLY A 343 -15.20 -27.02 -26.96
N GLY A 344 -13.98 -27.52 -26.73
CA GLY A 344 -13.63 -28.39 -25.61
C GLY A 344 -13.60 -29.86 -25.99
N ALA A 345 -13.25 -30.69 -25.01
CA ALA A 345 -13.11 -32.13 -25.16
C ALA A 345 -13.93 -32.92 -24.14
N PHE A 346 -14.25 -34.17 -24.48
CA PHE A 346 -14.93 -35.12 -23.61
C PHE A 346 -13.99 -36.15 -22.97
N VAL A 347 -12.73 -36.25 -23.40
CA VAL A 347 -11.77 -37.23 -22.83
C VAL A 347 -10.47 -36.52 -22.48
N SER A 348 -9.79 -36.99 -21.42
CA SER A 348 -8.50 -36.48 -20.95
C SER A 348 -7.38 -37.48 -21.25
N ARG A 349 -6.89 -37.50 -22.49
CA ARG A 349 -5.76 -38.33 -22.95
C ARG A 349 -4.73 -37.47 -23.68
N ARG A 350 -3.46 -37.91 -23.69
CA ARG A 350 -2.31 -37.19 -24.29
C ARG A 350 -2.46 -37.01 -25.80
N GLU A 351 -3.17 -37.91 -26.46
CA GLU A 351 -3.47 -37.86 -27.88
C GLU A 351 -4.98 -37.89 -28.05
N VAL A 352 -5.54 -36.74 -28.34
CA VAL A 352 -6.98 -36.59 -28.55
C VAL A 352 -7.25 -36.92 -30.00
N THR A 353 -7.95 -38.03 -30.25
CA THR A 353 -8.49 -38.30 -31.59
C THR A 353 -9.64 -37.34 -31.87
N SER A 354 -9.98 -37.12 -33.15
CA SER A 354 -11.12 -36.26 -33.52
C SER A 354 -12.38 -36.60 -32.73
N ASP A 355 -12.61 -37.89 -32.46
CA ASP A 355 -13.84 -38.40 -31.86
C ASP A 355 -13.99 -38.09 -30.37
N GLU A 356 -12.89 -37.68 -29.72
CA GLU A 356 -12.86 -37.29 -28.30
C GLU A 356 -13.10 -35.80 -28.07
N LEU A 357 -13.04 -34.99 -29.13
CA LEU A 357 -13.44 -33.57 -29.11
C LEU A 357 -14.96 -33.45 -29.05
N VAL A 358 -15.44 -32.31 -28.56
CA VAL A 358 -16.86 -31.99 -28.72
C VAL A 358 -17.15 -31.83 -30.20
N GLN A 359 -18.03 -32.70 -30.71
CA GLN A 359 -18.44 -32.71 -32.12
C GLN A 359 -19.74 -31.95 -32.38
N TYR A 360 -19.98 -31.65 -33.66
CA TYR A 360 -21.22 -31.04 -34.13
C TYR A 360 -22.42 -31.95 -33.79
N PRO A 361 -23.57 -31.40 -33.35
CA PRO A 361 -23.93 -29.97 -33.27
C PRO A 361 -23.53 -29.29 -31.96
N TYR A 362 -22.82 -29.96 -31.05
CA TYR A 362 -22.56 -29.46 -29.70
C TYR A 362 -21.29 -28.61 -29.57
N ILE A 363 -20.57 -28.35 -30.68
CA ILE A 363 -19.37 -27.51 -30.69
C ILE A 363 -19.68 -26.13 -30.14
N THR A 364 -20.81 -25.56 -30.56
CA THR A 364 -21.30 -24.26 -30.11
C THR A 364 -22.67 -24.46 -29.49
N VAL A 365 -22.80 -24.16 -28.20
CA VAL A 365 -24.09 -24.19 -27.51
C VAL A 365 -24.34 -22.82 -26.91
N MET A 366 -25.54 -22.28 -27.10
CA MET A 366 -25.89 -20.95 -26.62
C MET A 366 -27.12 -21.00 -25.73
N LYS A 367 -27.13 -20.18 -24.69
CA LYS A 367 -28.25 -20.06 -23.76
C LYS A 367 -28.59 -18.61 -23.50
N SER A 368 -29.88 -18.33 -23.48
CA SER A 368 -30.44 -17.05 -23.05
C SER A 368 -30.58 -17.05 -21.52
N LEU A 369 -30.18 -15.95 -20.91
CA LEU A 369 -30.25 -15.67 -19.50
C LEU A 369 -31.08 -14.41 -19.30
N VAL A 370 -32.29 -14.59 -18.80
CA VAL A 370 -33.20 -13.49 -18.54
C VAL A 370 -33.37 -13.33 -17.03
N PHE A 371 -32.91 -12.20 -16.50
CA PHE A 371 -33.00 -11.85 -15.10
C PHE A 371 -34.32 -11.13 -14.83
N ASN A 372 -35.23 -11.83 -14.15
CA ASN A 372 -36.45 -11.25 -13.60
C ASN A 372 -36.23 -10.89 -12.12
N LYS A 373 -37.14 -10.10 -11.53
CA LYS A 373 -37.00 -9.59 -10.14
C LYS A 373 -36.74 -10.68 -9.09
N GLU A 374 -37.15 -11.92 -9.34
CA GLU A 374 -37.09 -13.01 -8.37
C GLU A 374 -36.22 -14.20 -8.82
N GLN A 375 -35.97 -14.38 -10.12
CA GLN A 375 -35.34 -15.59 -10.67
C GLN A 375 -34.60 -15.32 -11.98
N VAL A 376 -33.60 -16.17 -12.27
CA VAL A 376 -32.91 -16.23 -13.58
C VAL A 376 -33.55 -17.33 -14.42
N ILE A 377 -34.12 -16.94 -15.56
CA ILE A 377 -34.68 -17.88 -16.54
C ILE A 377 -33.58 -18.23 -17.54
N VAL A 378 -33.27 -19.52 -17.64
CA VAL A 378 -32.30 -20.05 -18.62
C VAL A 378 -33.06 -20.74 -19.75
N GLN A 379 -32.86 -20.30 -20.98
CA GLN A 379 -33.50 -20.89 -22.17
C GLN A 379 -32.45 -21.35 -23.17
N ASP A 380 -32.70 -22.48 -23.83
CA ASP A 380 -31.88 -22.94 -24.94
C ASP A 380 -32.06 -22.03 -26.16
N ILE A 381 -30.94 -21.57 -26.71
CA ILE A 381 -30.92 -20.95 -28.03
C ILE A 381 -30.44 -22.06 -28.98
N PRO A 382 -31.34 -22.63 -29.80
CA PRO A 382 -30.93 -23.66 -30.74
C PRO A 382 -29.86 -23.08 -31.66
N VAL A 383 -28.78 -23.82 -31.89
CA VAL A 383 -27.75 -23.51 -32.89
C VAL A 383 -27.84 -24.61 -33.94
N SER A 384 -28.44 -24.33 -35.10
CA SER A 384 -28.70 -25.32 -36.15
C SER A 384 -28.81 -24.63 -37.52
N ASN A 385 -28.97 -25.39 -38.60
CA ASN A 385 -29.06 -24.88 -39.97
C ASN A 385 -30.45 -25.05 -40.61
N SER A 386 -31.50 -25.33 -39.82
CA SER A 386 -32.86 -25.48 -40.35
C SER A 386 -33.55 -24.13 -40.52
N ARG A 387 -34.51 -24.02 -41.45
CA ARG A 387 -35.41 -22.85 -41.55
C ARG A 387 -36.14 -22.57 -40.22
N GLN A 388 -36.51 -23.64 -39.51
CA GLN A 388 -37.10 -23.54 -38.17
C GLN A 388 -36.14 -22.91 -37.16
N TYR A 389 -34.84 -23.19 -37.24
CA TYR A 389 -33.81 -22.54 -36.42
C TYR A 389 -33.75 -21.04 -36.65
N GLN A 390 -33.70 -20.58 -37.91
CA GLN A 390 -33.61 -19.15 -38.19
C GLN A 390 -34.80 -18.43 -37.57
N SER A 391 -36.00 -18.99 -37.69
CA SER A 391 -37.20 -18.45 -37.04
C SER A 391 -37.07 -18.39 -35.50
N MET A 392 -36.63 -19.46 -34.84
CA MET A 392 -36.49 -19.48 -33.37
C MET A 392 -35.37 -18.55 -32.88
N TYR A 393 -34.25 -18.49 -33.59
CA TYR A 393 -33.14 -17.59 -33.30
C TYR A 393 -33.58 -16.13 -33.44
N PHE A 394 -34.28 -15.78 -34.53
CA PHE A 394 -34.84 -14.44 -34.72
C PHE A 394 -35.90 -14.10 -33.67
N GLN A 395 -36.73 -15.06 -33.22
CA GLN A 395 -37.65 -14.82 -32.10
C GLN A 395 -36.90 -14.45 -30.81
N GLN A 396 -35.81 -15.16 -30.50
CA GLN A 396 -34.98 -14.84 -29.34
C GLN A 396 -34.29 -13.48 -29.50
N LEU A 397 -33.80 -13.12 -30.70
CA LEU A 397 -33.29 -11.78 -30.98
C LEU A 397 -34.34 -10.70 -30.74
N GLN A 398 -35.57 -10.90 -31.20
CA GLN A 398 -36.67 -9.96 -30.98
C GLN A 398 -37.03 -9.85 -29.50
N LEU A 399 -37.03 -10.96 -28.76
CA LEU A 399 -37.24 -10.94 -27.31
C LEU A 399 -36.16 -10.09 -26.60
N GLY A 400 -34.89 -10.29 -26.94
CA GLY A 400 -33.78 -9.48 -26.43
C GLY A 400 -33.95 -7.98 -26.75
N ARG A 401 -34.36 -7.64 -27.98
CA ARG A 401 -34.68 -6.26 -28.38
C ARG A 401 -35.84 -5.67 -27.59
N THR A 402 -36.90 -6.43 -27.34
CA THR A 402 -38.04 -6.00 -26.52
C THR A 402 -37.59 -5.66 -25.10
N HIS A 403 -36.80 -6.53 -24.47
CA HIS A 403 -36.23 -6.25 -23.15
C HIS A 403 -35.32 -5.02 -23.14
N TRP A 404 -34.54 -4.80 -24.21
CA TRP A 404 -33.73 -3.59 -24.35
C TRP A 404 -34.60 -2.34 -24.47
N LEU A 405 -35.65 -2.35 -25.29
CA LEU A 405 -36.58 -1.22 -25.44
C LEU A 405 -37.30 -0.89 -24.12
N GLU A 406 -37.75 -1.92 -23.41
CA GLU A 406 -38.38 -1.77 -22.09
C GLU A 406 -37.40 -1.16 -21.08
N TYR A 407 -36.15 -1.65 -21.06
CA TYR A 407 -35.09 -1.08 -20.23
C TYR A 407 -34.81 0.39 -20.60
N GLN A 408 -34.75 0.75 -21.88
CA GLN A 408 -34.56 2.15 -22.30
C GLN A 408 -35.70 3.05 -21.84
N LYS A 409 -36.95 2.56 -21.86
CA LYS A 409 -38.11 3.28 -21.33
C LYS A 409 -37.97 3.50 -19.82
N GLN A 410 -37.65 2.45 -19.06
CA GLN A 410 -37.44 2.53 -17.61
C GLN A 410 -36.26 3.46 -17.27
N LYS A 411 -35.15 3.38 -18.02
CA LYS A 411 -33.98 4.24 -17.83
C LYS A 411 -34.31 5.72 -18.06
N LYS A 412 -35.11 6.05 -19.09
CA LYS A 412 -35.55 7.43 -19.34
C LYS A 412 -36.44 7.95 -18.22
N GLU A 413 -37.36 7.13 -17.72
CA GLU A 413 -38.19 7.47 -16.57
C GLU A 413 -37.31 7.71 -15.32
N VAL A 414 -36.36 6.83 -15.02
CA VAL A 414 -35.44 6.96 -13.89
C VAL A 414 -34.46 8.13 -14.05
N GLN A 415 -33.93 8.41 -15.24
CA GLN A 415 -33.05 9.56 -15.49
C GLN A 415 -33.75 10.90 -15.27
N VAL A 416 -35.06 10.99 -15.52
CA VAL A 416 -35.85 12.18 -15.18
C VAL A 416 -35.90 12.37 -13.67
N TRP A 417 -36.12 11.29 -12.90
CA TRP A 417 -36.10 11.31 -11.44
C TRP A 417 -34.70 11.60 -10.84
N GLU A 418 -33.66 10.94 -11.33
CA GLU A 418 -32.27 11.12 -10.89
C GLU A 418 -31.70 12.49 -11.29
N GLY A 419 -32.13 13.06 -12.42
CA GLY A 419 -31.71 14.40 -12.84
C GLY A 419 -32.13 15.49 -11.84
N HIS A 420 -33.30 15.35 -11.23
CA HIS A 420 -33.75 16.25 -10.16
C HIS A 420 -32.91 16.08 -8.88
N GLN A 421 -32.69 14.84 -8.42
CA GLN A 421 -31.85 14.57 -7.24
C GLN A 421 -30.39 14.97 -7.45
N LEU A 422 -29.80 14.72 -8.63
CA LEU A 422 -28.42 15.08 -8.94
C LEU A 422 -28.21 16.60 -8.92
N THR A 423 -29.25 17.37 -9.28
CA THR A 423 -29.20 18.84 -9.24
C THR A 423 -29.23 19.34 -7.80
N GLU A 424 -30.03 18.72 -6.93
CA GLU A 424 -30.03 18.99 -5.48
C GLU A 424 -28.68 18.62 -4.85
N TYR A 425 -28.14 17.43 -5.14
CA TYR A 425 -26.83 17.00 -4.65
C TYR A 425 -25.68 17.90 -5.15
N LYS A 426 -25.70 18.33 -6.41
CA LYS A 426 -24.70 19.29 -6.93
C LYS A 426 -24.77 20.64 -6.23
N THR A 427 -25.97 21.08 -5.86
CA THR A 427 -26.16 22.35 -5.14
C THR A 427 -25.62 22.22 -3.72
N SER A 428 -25.96 21.15 -3.01
CA SER A 428 -25.44 20.86 -1.67
C SER A 428 -23.92 20.66 -1.64
N LEU A 429 -23.34 19.97 -2.65
CA LEU A 429 -21.89 19.80 -2.76
C LEU A 429 -21.18 21.15 -2.94
N LYS A 430 -21.76 22.05 -3.75
CA LYS A 430 -21.20 23.39 -3.98
C LYS A 430 -21.25 24.26 -2.72
N GLU A 431 -22.29 24.11 -1.89
CA GLU A 431 -22.38 24.76 -0.57
C GLU A 431 -21.30 24.23 0.38
N GLN A 432 -21.10 22.90 0.44
CA GLN A 432 -20.04 22.29 1.25
C GLN A 432 -18.63 22.70 0.78
N GLU A 433 -18.40 22.83 -0.53
CA GLU A 433 -17.12 23.31 -1.06
C GLU A 433 -16.81 24.76 -0.63
N LEU A 434 -17.84 25.61 -0.59
CA LEU A 434 -17.72 26.99 -0.10
C LEU A 434 -17.43 27.03 1.41
N GLU A 435 -18.10 26.20 2.21
CA GLU A 435 -17.82 26.07 3.65
C GLU A 435 -16.39 25.59 3.91
N ILE A 436 -15.92 24.58 3.18
CA ILE A 436 -14.54 24.09 3.28
C ILE A 436 -13.53 25.17 2.89
N GLN A 437 -13.81 25.98 1.86
CA GLN A 437 -12.96 27.12 1.51
C GLN A 437 -12.91 28.17 2.62
N ALA A 438 -14.04 28.47 3.25
CA ALA A 438 -14.10 29.40 4.38
C ALA A 438 -13.28 28.89 5.58
N ILE A 439 -13.44 27.61 5.95
CA ILE A 439 -12.67 26.98 7.04
C ILE A 439 -11.17 26.98 6.72
N LYS A 440 -10.78 26.65 5.49
CA LYS A 440 -9.37 26.70 5.06
C LYS A 440 -8.78 28.10 5.16
N GLN A 441 -9.56 29.13 4.85
CA GLN A 441 -9.11 30.52 5.00
C GLN A 441 -8.96 30.90 6.48
N GLN A 442 -9.89 30.47 7.32
CA GLN A 442 -9.82 30.72 8.76
C GLN A 442 -8.62 30.04 9.40
N LEU A 443 -8.32 28.79 9.02
CA LEU A 443 -7.14 28.06 9.47
C LEU A 443 -5.83 28.75 9.05
N ARG A 444 -5.75 29.27 7.82
CA ARG A 444 -4.58 30.06 7.38
C ARG A 444 -4.38 31.29 8.25
N ASN A 445 -5.45 32.04 8.52
CA ASN A 445 -5.37 33.23 9.35
C ASN A 445 -4.92 32.91 10.79
N GLU A 446 -5.38 31.79 11.37
CA GLU A 446 -4.95 31.33 12.69
C GLU A 446 -3.48 30.88 12.69
N GLN A 447 -3.03 30.19 11.64
CA GLN A 447 -1.63 29.80 11.47
C GLN A 447 -0.71 31.04 11.36
N ASP A 448 -1.11 32.04 10.58
CA ASP A 448 -0.38 33.31 10.46
C ASP A 448 -0.33 34.05 11.80
N HIS A 449 -1.45 34.07 12.56
CA HIS A 449 -1.49 34.68 13.88
C HIS A 449 -0.60 33.96 14.89
N SER A 450 -0.62 32.63 14.88
CA SER A 450 0.24 31.78 15.71
C SER A 450 1.72 32.04 15.39
N HIS A 451 2.08 32.10 14.11
CA HIS A 451 3.44 32.40 13.67
C HIS A 451 3.91 33.79 14.14
N GLN A 452 3.05 34.81 14.05
CA GLN A 452 3.37 36.15 14.58
C GLN A 452 3.56 36.16 16.10
N LEU A 453 2.80 35.35 16.85
CA LEU A 453 2.98 35.21 18.29
C LEU A 453 4.33 34.55 18.62
N THR A 454 4.71 33.50 17.90
CA THR A 454 6.02 32.84 18.06
C THR A 454 7.16 33.83 17.85
N ILE A 455 7.13 34.61 16.76
CA ILE A 455 8.15 35.64 16.49
C ILE A 455 8.24 36.67 17.63
N LYS A 456 7.09 37.08 18.20
CA LYS A 456 7.07 38.02 19.34
C LYS A 456 7.67 37.41 20.61
N ILE A 457 7.45 36.12 20.86
CA ILE A 457 8.03 35.41 22.00
C ILE A 457 9.55 35.29 21.83
N GLU A 458 10.01 34.80 20.69
CA GLU A 458 11.44 34.66 20.37
C GLU A 458 12.19 35.99 20.51
N LYS A 459 11.58 37.10 20.04
CA LYS A 459 12.16 38.44 20.19
C LYS A 459 12.31 38.85 21.67
N LYS A 460 11.29 38.61 22.49
CA LYS A 460 11.33 38.90 23.94
C LYS A 460 12.36 38.04 24.67
N GLU A 461 12.48 36.77 24.30
CA GLU A 461 13.47 35.86 24.87
C GLU A 461 14.90 36.32 24.52
N ALA A 462 15.14 36.75 23.28
CA ALA A 462 16.42 37.30 22.86
C ALA A 462 16.77 38.61 23.60
N GLU A 463 15.81 39.52 23.76
CA GLU A 463 15.98 40.75 24.55
C GLU A 463 16.33 40.45 26.02
N HIS A 464 15.60 39.52 26.65
CA HIS A 464 15.87 39.10 28.02
C HIS A 464 17.24 38.41 28.19
N TYR A 465 17.66 37.62 27.20
CA TYR A 465 18.98 36.99 27.21
C TYR A 465 20.11 38.03 27.13
N LEU A 466 19.93 39.08 26.32
CA LEU A 466 20.88 40.18 26.22
C LEU A 466 21.00 40.95 27.55
N GLU A 467 19.87 41.25 28.20
CA GLU A 467 19.87 41.91 29.52
C GLU A 467 20.56 41.08 30.60
N LEU A 468 20.36 39.75 30.59
CA LEU A 468 21.07 38.82 31.49
C LEU A 468 22.59 38.86 31.24
N GLN A 469 23.00 38.85 29.97
CA GLN A 469 24.41 38.91 29.61
C GLN A 469 25.08 40.22 30.06
N GLU A 470 24.40 41.36 29.91
CA GLU A 470 24.90 42.65 30.40
C GLU A 470 25.02 42.69 31.93
N LYS A 471 24.04 42.10 32.66
CA LYS A 471 24.11 41.99 34.12
C LYS A 471 25.26 41.10 34.58
N ASP A 472 25.47 39.98 33.91
CA ASP A 472 26.55 39.05 34.23
C ASP A 472 27.93 39.69 34.00
N GLN A 473 28.09 40.44 32.90
CA GLN A 473 29.30 41.24 32.64
C GLN A 473 29.56 42.29 33.73
N LYS A 474 28.51 43.02 34.17
CA LYS A 474 28.63 44.00 35.26
C LYS A 474 29.02 43.34 36.58
N TYR A 475 28.40 42.21 36.91
CA TYR A 475 28.71 41.47 38.12
C TYR A 475 30.15 40.93 38.10
N HIS A 476 30.60 40.41 36.96
CA HIS A 476 31.97 39.96 36.78
C HIS A 476 32.98 41.10 36.97
N HIS A 477 32.68 42.29 36.43
CA HIS A 477 33.54 43.47 36.59
C HIS A 477 33.63 43.92 38.06
N GLN A 478 32.50 44.02 38.76
CA GLN A 478 32.46 44.36 40.19
C GLN A 478 33.25 43.37 41.04
N LEU A 479 33.13 42.07 40.75
CA LEU A 479 33.92 41.03 41.44
C LEU A 479 35.42 41.21 41.22
N GLN A 480 35.86 41.59 40.02
CA GLN A 480 37.26 41.86 39.73
C GLN A 480 37.77 43.09 40.49
N GLU A 481 36.97 44.17 40.56
CA GLU A 481 37.33 45.38 41.33
C GLU A 481 37.45 45.08 42.82
N ILE A 482 36.44 44.41 43.42
CA ILE A 482 36.47 44.03 44.84
C ILE A 482 37.67 43.13 45.13
N LYS A 483 37.97 42.18 44.24
CA LYS A 483 39.13 41.31 44.39
C LYS A 483 40.43 42.12 44.38
N ALA A 484 40.59 43.08 43.46
CA ALA A 484 41.76 43.94 43.39
C ALA A 484 41.91 44.84 44.63
N GLU A 485 40.81 45.41 45.13
CA GLU A 485 40.81 46.21 46.37
C GLU A 485 41.23 45.37 47.58
N LYS A 486 40.70 44.14 47.71
CA LYS A 486 41.07 43.24 48.81
C LYS A 486 42.51 42.78 48.73
N GLU A 487 43.04 42.54 47.54
CA GLU A 487 44.46 42.24 47.33
C GLU A 487 45.35 43.40 47.82
N LEU A 488 44.95 44.65 47.51
CA LEU A 488 45.68 45.84 47.93
C LEU A 488 45.61 46.06 49.46
N GLU A 489 44.46 45.78 50.05
CA GLU A 489 44.24 45.85 51.50
C GLU A 489 45.08 44.82 52.25
N ILE A 490 45.15 43.58 51.74
CA ILE A 490 46.03 42.52 52.26
C ILE A 490 47.49 42.98 52.20
N GLN A 491 47.94 43.53 51.06
CA GLN A 491 49.32 44.03 50.92
C GLN A 491 49.64 45.14 51.94
N ARG A 492 48.71 46.07 52.19
CA ARG A 492 48.87 47.11 53.22
C ARG A 492 48.99 46.53 54.63
N ILE A 493 48.12 45.60 54.99
CA ILE A 493 48.14 44.97 56.31
C ILE A 493 49.45 44.20 56.52
N CYS A 494 49.90 43.45 55.51
CA CYS A 494 51.19 42.76 55.56
C CYS A 494 52.35 43.72 55.82
N PHE A 495 52.38 44.87 55.13
CA PHE A 495 53.40 45.89 55.33
C PHE A 495 53.39 46.47 56.75
N GLN A 496 52.21 46.83 57.27
CA GLN A 496 52.07 47.38 58.63
C GLN A 496 52.44 46.38 59.73
N LEU A 497 52.08 45.11 59.56
CA LEU A 497 52.47 44.05 60.48
C LEU A 497 53.99 43.88 60.50
N GLN A 498 54.65 44.02 59.35
CA GLN A 498 56.10 43.96 59.25
C GLN A 498 56.78 45.13 59.97
N GLU A 499 56.31 46.37 59.78
CA GLU A 499 56.82 47.54 60.54
C GLU A 499 56.60 47.41 62.06
N ARG A 500 55.43 46.92 62.50
CA ARG A 500 55.17 46.69 63.94
C ARG A 500 56.11 45.64 64.50
N LEU A 501 56.32 44.54 63.80
CA LEU A 501 57.22 43.48 64.24
C LEU A 501 58.65 44.01 64.41
N GLU A 502 59.11 44.84 63.48
CA GLU A 502 60.43 45.49 63.58
C GLU A 502 60.49 46.50 64.74
N SER A 503 59.45 47.29 64.95
CA SER A 503 59.37 48.27 66.04
C SER A 503 59.30 47.62 67.43
N GLU A 504 58.53 46.55 67.57
CA GLU A 504 58.38 45.82 68.84
C GLU A 504 59.67 45.09 69.21
N LYS A 505 60.38 44.53 68.21
CA LYS A 505 61.74 44.02 68.41
C LYS A 505 62.66 45.11 68.95
N ALA A 506 62.69 46.29 68.31
CA ALA A 506 63.54 47.40 68.76
C ALA A 506 63.15 47.91 70.17
N ALA A 507 61.86 47.96 70.50
CA ALA A 507 61.39 48.38 71.82
C ALA A 507 61.76 47.37 72.91
N LYS A 508 61.64 46.07 72.62
CA LYS A 508 62.07 45.01 73.55
C LYS A 508 63.57 45.04 73.78
N ASP A 509 64.36 45.27 72.73
CA ASP A 509 65.81 45.45 72.86
C ASP A 509 66.16 46.65 73.78
N LEU A 510 65.40 47.74 73.70
CA LEU A 510 65.57 48.91 74.56
C LEU A 510 65.11 48.67 76.01
N GLU A 511 63.98 47.98 76.22
CA GLU A 511 63.49 47.59 77.55
C GLU A 511 64.53 46.72 78.27
N ILE A 512 65.12 45.77 77.55
CA ILE A 512 66.20 44.93 78.07
C ILE A 512 67.39 45.80 78.50
N GLN A 513 67.77 46.81 77.72
CA GLN A 513 68.81 47.76 78.10
C GLN A 513 68.44 48.60 79.34
N ASN A 514 67.22 49.11 79.43
CA ASN A 514 66.80 49.97 80.54
C ASN A 514 66.63 49.18 81.85
N CYS A 515 66.07 47.97 81.82
CA CYS A 515 66.02 47.10 82.99
C CYS A 515 67.43 46.80 83.50
N HIS A 516 68.38 46.60 82.58
CA HIS A 516 69.77 46.41 82.94
C HIS A 516 70.34 47.64 83.69
N HIS A 517 69.98 48.85 83.27
CA HIS A 517 70.42 50.09 83.91
C HIS A 517 69.73 50.37 85.25
N TRP A 518 68.41 50.24 85.32
CA TRP A 518 67.64 50.48 86.55
C TRP A 518 68.01 49.51 87.68
N LEU A 519 68.29 48.25 87.33
CA LEU A 519 68.81 47.28 88.30
C LEU A 519 70.11 47.77 88.93
N GLN A 520 70.99 48.44 88.17
CA GLN A 520 72.19 49.06 88.72
C GLN A 520 71.88 50.26 89.63
N GLU A 521 70.89 51.10 89.31
CA GLU A 521 70.55 52.29 90.11
C GLU A 521 69.84 51.96 91.43
N LYS A 522 68.90 51.01 91.45
CA LYS A 522 68.23 50.61 92.70
C LYS A 522 69.17 49.90 93.68
N GLU A 523 70.19 49.26 93.16
CA GLU A 523 71.28 48.73 93.98
C GLU A 523 72.02 49.86 94.72
N GLN A 524 72.04 51.09 94.20
CA GLN A 524 72.57 52.28 94.86
C GLN A 524 71.56 52.96 95.80
N GLU A 525 70.34 53.30 95.35
CA GLU A 525 69.40 54.11 96.15
C GLU A 525 68.88 53.41 97.41
N MET A 526 68.72 52.08 97.37
CA MET A 526 68.30 51.35 98.58
C MET A 526 69.32 51.54 99.71
N GLN A 527 70.58 51.82 99.37
CA GLN A 527 71.63 52.13 100.34
C GLN A 527 71.43 53.53 100.96
N GLU A 528 70.75 54.46 100.29
CA GLU A 528 70.53 55.84 100.77
C GLU A 528 69.24 56.01 101.60
N TYR A 529 68.12 55.38 101.22
CA TYR A 529 66.82 55.62 101.86
C TYR A 529 66.76 55.19 103.33
N TYR A 530 67.45 54.11 103.65
CA TYR A 530 67.57 53.65 105.03
C TYR A 530 68.28 54.68 105.91
N HIS A 531 69.10 55.58 105.34
CA HIS A 531 69.78 56.63 106.07
C HIS A 531 68.85 57.78 106.51
N HIS A 532 67.85 58.13 105.70
CA HIS A 532 67.10 59.39 105.88
C HIS A 532 65.83 59.24 106.72
N PHE A 533 65.17 58.08 106.70
CA PHE A 533 63.97 57.81 107.52
C PHE A 533 64.23 58.02 109.02
N ASP A 534 65.44 57.69 109.46
CA ASP A 534 65.87 57.91 110.84
C ASP A 534 65.88 59.40 111.24
N GLN A 535 66.03 60.33 110.29
CA GLN A 535 66.11 61.76 110.60
C GLN A 535 64.74 62.42 110.82
N LEU A 536 63.69 61.98 110.10
CA LEU A 536 62.39 62.66 110.10
C LEU A 536 61.50 62.35 111.31
N LYS A 537 61.60 61.13 111.86
CA LYS A 537 60.98 60.81 113.14
C LYS A 537 61.35 61.81 114.24
N GLY A 538 62.51 62.46 114.13
CA GLY A 538 62.94 63.51 115.05
C GLY A 538 62.12 64.81 114.96
N LYS A 539 61.66 65.22 113.78
CA LYS A 539 61.02 66.53 113.56
C LYS A 539 59.51 66.57 113.82
N GLU A 540 58.81 65.45 113.69
CA GLU A 540 57.35 65.41 113.96
C GLU A 540 57.01 65.63 115.44
N ALA A 541 57.92 65.21 116.33
CA ALA A 541 57.85 65.52 117.75
C ALA A 541 58.00 67.03 118.05
N GLU A 542 58.50 67.84 117.11
CA GLU A 542 58.68 69.29 117.27
C GLU A 542 57.40 70.08 116.94
N ILE A 543 56.66 69.68 115.90
CA ILE A 543 55.47 70.40 115.41
C ILE A 543 54.29 70.26 116.36
N GLN A 544 54.07 69.07 116.93
CA GLN A 544 52.98 68.85 117.89
C GLN A 544 53.08 69.78 119.12
N ARG A 545 54.27 70.26 119.46
CA ARG A 545 54.47 71.25 120.54
C ARG A 545 54.03 72.66 120.16
N CYS A 546 54.23 73.08 118.91
CA CYS A 546 53.84 74.42 118.45
C CYS A 546 52.31 74.59 118.37
N HIS A 547 51.60 73.53 117.97
CA HIS A 547 50.13 73.57 117.83
C HIS A 547 49.40 73.81 119.15
N PHE A 548 49.95 73.29 120.26
CA PHE A 548 49.38 73.47 121.59
C PHE A 548 49.42 74.93 122.07
N GLN A 549 50.41 75.73 121.62
CA GLN A 549 50.58 77.13 122.04
C GLN A 549 49.59 78.10 121.35
N LEU A 550 49.10 77.74 120.16
CA LEU A 550 48.18 78.57 119.37
C LEU A 550 46.74 78.55 119.93
N GLU A 551 46.27 77.40 120.42
CA GLU A 551 44.91 77.25 120.98
C GLU A 551 44.71 78.05 122.29
N GLU A 552 45.78 78.35 123.02
CA GLU A 552 45.74 79.08 124.28
C GLU A 552 45.53 80.59 124.05
N GLN A 553 46.11 81.15 122.98
CA GLN A 553 45.97 82.57 122.61
C GLN A 553 44.56 82.94 122.13
N GLU A 554 43.83 82.01 121.49
CA GLU A 554 42.48 82.28 120.99
C GLU A 554 41.43 82.38 122.12
N ARG A 555 41.64 81.70 123.26
CA ARG A 555 40.70 81.76 124.40
C ARG A 555 40.73 83.10 125.15
N GLU A 556 41.86 83.79 125.21
CA GLU A 556 41.95 85.09 125.89
C GLU A 556 41.21 86.20 125.14
N LYS A 557 41.21 86.17 123.80
CA LYS A 557 40.49 87.16 122.96
C LYS A 557 38.97 87.07 123.10
N ALA A 558 38.42 85.90 123.44
CA ALA A 558 36.98 85.71 123.62
C ALA A 558 36.44 86.35 124.92
N LYS A 559 37.28 86.57 125.94
CA LYS A 559 36.87 87.21 127.21
C LYS A 559 36.69 88.72 127.11
N THR A 560 37.44 89.40 126.24
CA THR A 560 37.41 90.87 126.11
C THR A 560 36.22 91.38 125.29
N ALA A 561 35.58 90.51 124.49
CA ALA A 561 34.43 90.87 123.65
C ALA A 561 33.08 90.88 124.39
N GLN A 562 33.01 90.33 125.61
CA GLN A 562 31.75 90.18 126.36
C GLN A 562 31.44 91.39 127.29
N GLU A 563 32.37 92.33 127.44
CA GLU A 563 32.21 93.55 128.27
C GLU A 563 31.68 94.78 127.49
N ILE A 564 31.59 94.71 126.15
CA ILE A 564 31.30 95.89 125.29
C ILE A 564 29.83 95.98 124.82
N GLN A 565 28.99 94.97 125.08
CA GLN A 565 27.58 94.98 124.66
C GLN A 565 26.59 95.26 125.81
N ASN A 566 26.96 96.23 126.66
CA ASN A 566 26.06 97.04 127.48
C ASN A 566 26.25 98.49 127.03
N TYR A 567 25.42 99.05 126.14
CA TYR A 567 25.15 100.51 126.03
C TYR A 567 24.09 100.79 124.93
N HIS A 568 22.82 100.45 125.21
CA HIS A 568 21.65 101.32 125.01
C HIS A 568 20.38 100.68 125.62
N TYR A 569 19.88 101.35 126.67
CA TYR A 569 18.69 101.15 127.52
C TYR A 569 18.70 100.06 128.61
#